data_AF-I3L4L3-F1
#
_entry.id   AF-I3L4L3-F1
#
_cell.length_a   1.000
_cell.length_b   1.000
_cell.length_c   1.000
_cell.angle_alpha   90.00
_cell.angle_beta   90.00
_cell.angle_gamma   90.00
#
_symmetry.space_group_name_H-M   'P 1'
#
loop_
_entity.id
_entity.type
_entity.pdbx_description
1 polymer ?
#
loop_
_entity_poly.entity_id
_entity_poly.type
_entity_poly.pdbx_seq_one_letter_code
_entity_poly.pdbx_strand_id
1 'polypeptide(L)' 'MVHPNQEPAVIAGQGTIALEVLNQVPLVDALVVPVGGGGMLAGIAITVKALKPSVKVYAAEPSNADDCYQSKLKGKLM' A
#
# COMPACT_ATOMS: atom_id res chain seq x y z
N MET A 1 15.52 15.17 -9.52
CA MET A 1 14.78 13.98 -10.02
C MET A 1 13.85 13.54 -8.91
N VAL A 2 12.57 13.31 -9.18
CA VAL A 2 11.59 12.84 -8.18
C VAL A 2 11.37 11.35 -8.39
N HIS A 3 11.62 10.51 -7.37
CA HIS A 3 11.42 9.06 -7.50
C HIS A 3 9.92 8.73 -7.47
N PRO A 4 9.41 7.85 -8.35
CA PRO A 4 7.97 7.58 -8.43
C PRO A 4 7.37 6.86 -7.20
N ASN A 5 8.20 6.28 -6.31
CA ASN A 5 7.69 5.47 -5.19
C ASN A 5 8.59 5.38 -3.93
N GLN A 6 9.80 5.93 -3.93
CA GLN A 6 10.73 5.89 -2.78
C GLN A 6 10.90 7.27 -2.12
N GLU A 7 10.27 8.29 -2.69
CA GLU A 7 10.26 9.63 -2.11
C GLU A 7 9.18 9.69 -1.00
N PRO A 8 9.53 10.04 0.25
CA PRO A 8 8.56 10.12 1.35
C PRO A 8 7.32 10.98 1.04
N ALA A 9 7.50 12.10 0.34
CA ALA A 9 6.39 12.96 -0.07
C ALA A 9 5.45 12.26 -1.07
N VAL A 10 6.00 11.44 -1.98
CA VAL A 10 5.20 10.66 -2.93
C VAL A 10 4.43 9.57 -2.19
N ILE A 11 5.06 8.83 -1.26
CA ILE A 11 4.40 7.80 -0.44
C ILE A 11 3.26 8.41 0.37
N ALA A 12 3.51 9.55 1.03
CA ALA A 12 2.50 10.26 1.81
C ALA A 12 1.32 10.71 0.93
N GLY A 13 1.61 11.24 -0.27
CA GLY A 13 0.61 11.62 -1.25
C GLY A 13 -0.28 10.44 -1.66
N GLN A 14 0.29 9.26 -1.90
CA GLN A 14 -0.52 8.07 -2.21
C GLN A 14 -1.40 7.62 -1.02
N GLY A 15 -0.95 7.90 0.21
CA GLY A 15 -1.71 7.60 1.42
C GLY A 15 -3.04 8.36 1.55
N THR A 16 -3.25 9.45 0.79
CA THR A 16 -4.53 10.19 0.82
C THR A 16 -5.68 9.37 0.24
N ILE A 17 -5.41 8.42 -0.66
CA ILE A 17 -6.40 7.48 -1.19
C ILE A 17 -7.08 6.72 -0.05
N ALA A 18 -6.30 6.29 0.96
CA ALA A 18 -6.86 5.62 2.12
C ALA A 18 -7.71 6.55 3.00
N LEU A 19 -7.37 7.84 3.11
CA LEU A 19 -8.20 8.82 3.82
C LEU A 19 -9.59 8.92 3.18
N GLU A 20 -9.62 9.00 1.85
CA GLU A 20 -10.86 9.06 1.07
C GLU A 20 -11.68 7.78 1.24
N VAL A 21 -11.07 6.61 1.09
CA VAL A 21 -11.75 5.31 1.25
C VAL A 21 -12.32 5.15 2.66
N LEU A 22 -11.55 5.46 3.70
CA LEU A 22 -12.01 5.30 5.09
C LEU A 22 -13.13 6.27 5.46
N ASN A 23 -13.20 7.43 4.80
CA ASN A 23 -14.26 8.42 4.95
C ASN A 23 -15.52 8.02 4.17
N GLN A 24 -15.37 7.57 2.93
CA GLN A 24 -16.49 7.18 2.06
C GLN A 24 -17.10 5.83 2.44
N VAL A 25 -16.30 4.90 2.97
CA VAL A 25 -16.74 3.57 3.40
C VAL A 25 -16.30 3.32 4.85
N PRO A 26 -17.03 3.84 5.85
CA PRO A 26 -16.59 3.79 7.25
C PRO A 26 -16.48 2.37 7.84
N LEU A 27 -17.19 1.40 7.28
CA LEU A 27 -17.23 0.01 7.73
C LEU A 27 -16.39 -0.93 6.84
N VAL A 28 -15.42 -0.41 6.10
CA VAL A 28 -14.53 -1.24 5.27
C VAL A 28 -13.71 -2.20 6.14
N ASP A 29 -13.72 -3.49 5.83
CA ASP A 29 -12.95 -4.52 6.55
C ASP A 29 -11.57 -4.76 5.95
N ALA A 30 -11.42 -4.54 4.64
CA ALA A 30 -10.19 -4.79 3.92
C ALA A 30 -10.03 -3.92 2.67
N LEU A 31 -8.79 -3.57 2.34
CA LEU A 31 -8.38 -2.92 1.09
C LEU A 31 -7.45 -3.87 0.31
N VAL A 32 -7.69 -4.02 -0.98
CA VAL A 32 -6.78 -4.67 -1.92
C VAL A 32 -6.12 -3.57 -2.75
N VAL A 33 -4.79 -3.51 -2.73
CA VAL A 33 -4.01 -2.42 -3.31
C VAL A 33 -3.05 -2.98 -4.35
N PRO A 34 -3.04 -2.45 -5.59
CA PRO A 34 -2.05 -2.84 -6.59
C PRO A 34 -0.64 -2.50 -6.10
N VAL A 35 0.32 -3.40 -6.34
CA VAL A 35 1.72 -3.18 -6.01
C VAL A 35 2.60 -3.32 -7.26
N GLY A 36 3.46 -2.32 -7.43
CA GLY A 36 4.65 -2.37 -8.28
C GLY A 36 5.84 -2.04 -7.38
N GLY A 37 6.46 -0.86 -7.54
CA GLY A 37 7.54 -0.42 -6.63
C GLY A 37 7.12 0.00 -5.20
N GLY A 38 5.97 -0.45 -4.70
CA GLY A 38 5.60 -0.37 -3.28
C GLY A 38 5.05 0.96 -2.74
N GLY A 39 5.29 2.10 -3.39
CA GLY A 39 4.95 3.42 -2.83
C GLY A 39 3.47 3.63 -2.48
N MET A 40 2.56 3.22 -3.37
CA MET A 40 1.11 3.30 -3.10
C MET A 40 0.67 2.36 -1.98
N LEU A 41 1.11 1.10 -2.02
CA LEU A 41 0.85 0.12 -0.97
C LEU A 41 1.36 0.62 0.39
N ALA A 42 2.56 1.18 0.43
CA ALA A 42 3.16 1.73 1.65
C ALA A 42 2.34 2.90 2.19
N GLY A 43 2.00 3.88 1.35
CA GLY A 43 1.20 5.04 1.75
C GLY A 43 -0.16 4.64 2.31
N ILE A 44 -0.88 3.77 1.59
CA ILE A 44 -2.19 3.27 2.03
C ILE A 44 -2.05 2.46 3.32
N ALA A 45 -1.08 1.55 3.42
CA ALA A 45 -0.88 0.74 4.62
C ALA A 45 -0.58 1.61 5.86
N ILE A 46 0.27 2.63 5.72
CA ILE A 46 0.57 3.57 6.81
C ILE A 46 -0.71 4.28 7.27
N THR A 47 -1.45 4.88 6.35
CA THR A 47 -2.69 5.61 6.68
C THR A 47 -3.73 4.69 7.32
N VAL A 48 -3.98 3.52 6.73
CA VAL A 48 -4.96 2.55 7.25
C VAL A 48 -4.56 2.08 8.65
N LYS A 49 -3.29 1.74 8.87
CA LYS A 49 -2.83 1.26 10.19
C LYS A 49 -2.79 2.34 11.25
N ALA A 50 -2.60 3.60 10.87
CA ALA A 50 -2.70 4.73 11.80
C ALA A 50 -4.15 5.02 12.22
N LEU A 51 -5.12 4.93 11.30
CA LEU A 51 -6.50 5.38 11.54
C LEU A 51 -7.49 4.26 11.90
N LYS A 52 -7.37 3.10 11.26
CA LYS A 52 -8.22 1.93 11.51
C LYS A 52 -7.40 0.63 11.44
N PRO A 53 -6.60 0.32 12.48
CA PRO A 53 -5.65 -0.79 12.46
C PRO A 53 -6.28 -2.18 12.26
N SER A 54 -7.57 -2.34 12.56
CA SER A 54 -8.35 -3.57 12.31
C SER A 54 -8.55 -3.87 10.82
N VAL A 55 -8.55 -2.84 9.97
CA VAL A 55 -8.76 -2.98 8.52
C VAL A 55 -7.56 -3.68 7.90
N LYS A 56 -7.81 -4.73 7.13
CA LYS A 56 -6.76 -5.52 6.47
C LYS A 56 -6.28 -4.82 5.19
N VAL A 57 -5.01 -4.95 4.88
CA VAL A 57 -4.44 -4.42 3.63
C VAL A 57 -3.74 -5.58 2.92
N TYR A 58 -4.17 -5.84 1.69
CA TYR A 58 -3.65 -6.90 0.83
C TYR A 58 -2.97 -6.26 -0.39
N ALA A 59 -1.78 -6.74 -0.71
CA ALA A 59 -1.11 -6.39 -1.96
C ALA A 59 -1.62 -7.30 -3.09
N ALA A 60 -1.82 -6.72 -4.27
CA ALA A 60 -2.13 -7.45 -5.49
C ALA A 60 -1.13 -7.09 -6.59
N GLU A 61 -0.52 -8.09 -7.21
CA GLU A 61 0.42 -7.93 -8.32
C GLU A 61 0.20 -9.01 -9.40
N PRO A 62 0.66 -8.77 -10.63
CA PRO A 62 0.61 -9.79 -11.68
C PRO A 62 1.44 -11.02 -11.30
N SER A 63 0.93 -12.22 -11.59
CA SER A 63 1.65 -13.46 -11.29
C SER A 63 2.98 -13.63 -12.03
N ASN A 64 3.20 -12.87 -13.10
CA ASN A 64 4.45 -12.85 -13.87
C ASN A 64 5.41 -11.72 -13.45
N ALA A 65 5.04 -10.93 -12.43
CA ALA A 65 5.84 -9.87 -11.82
C ALA A 65 5.57 -9.87 -10.31
N ASP A 66 5.86 -10.99 -9.65
CA ASP A 66 5.51 -11.27 -8.25
C ASP A 66 6.63 -10.91 -7.25
N ASP A 67 7.45 -9.90 -7.57
CA ASP A 67 8.63 -9.53 -6.79
C ASP A 67 8.27 -9.03 -5.38
N CYS A 68 7.11 -8.41 -5.17
CA CYS A 68 6.67 -8.03 -3.83
C CYS A 68 6.35 -9.26 -2.96
N TYR A 69 5.63 -10.24 -3.52
CA TYR A 69 5.29 -11.49 -2.86
C TYR A 69 6.56 -12.29 -2.53
N GLN A 70 7.48 -12.43 -3.48
CA GLN A 70 8.76 -13.09 -3.25
C GLN A 70 9.60 -12.36 -2.19
N SER A 71 9.64 -11.02 -2.23
CA SER A 71 10.33 -10.21 -1.23
C SER A 71 9.77 -10.42 0.17
N LYS A 72 8.44 -10.48 0.29
CA LYS A 72 7.73 -10.74 1.53
C LYS A 72 8.02 -12.13 2.10
N LEU A 73 8.02 -13.17 1.25
CA LEU A 73 8.35 -14.53 1.68
C LEU A 73 9.80 -14.67 2.14
N LYS A 74 10.73 -14.00 1.45
CA LYS A 74 12.18 -14.10 1.73
C LYS A 74 12.65 -13.14 2.81
N GLY A 75 11.84 -12.15 3.18
CA GLY A 75 12.20 -11.11 4.15
C GLY A 75 13.30 -10.16 3.67
N LYS A 76 13.51 -10.05 2.36
CA LYS A 76 14.49 -9.14 1.73
C LYS A 76 13.97 -8.68 0.38
N LEU A 77 14.37 -7.48 -0.05
CA LEU A 77 14.05 -6.98 -1.39
C LEU A 77 14.70 -7.87 -2.45
N MET A 78 13.90 -8.26 -3.44
CA MET A 78 14.27 -9.06 -4.61
C MET A 78 14.40 -8.19 -5.86
#